data_AF-K0TL35-F1
#
_entry.id   AF-K0TL35-F1
#
_cell.length_a   1.000
_cell.length_b   1.000
_cell.length_c   1.000
_cell.angle_alpha   90.00
_cell.angle_beta   90.00
_cell.angle_gamma   90.00
#
_symmetry.space_group_name_H-M   'P 1'
#
loop_
_entity.id
_entity.type
_entity.pdbx_description
1 polymer ?
#
loop_
_entity_poly.entity_id
_entity_poly.type
_entity_poly.pdbx_seq_one_letter_code
_entity_poly.pdbx_strand_id
1 'polypeptide(L)'
;NVGALNKERLNELIGSSPSPFRGCPLTSLKITIPRVLSERVARLPQECRLSIEGRIRDLHRVELAQDGSILACFPVIRRSSGGMDVEDTDNQTAQSLHQILRLISFHELKESSILIELAMWKSRLDEHRARADCRISVPDPAKSLIMEYCGFTDILEPAIED
;
A
#
# COMPACT_ATOMS: atom_id res chain seq x y z
N ASN A 1 10.47 22.07 -8.64
CA ASN A 1 9.68 20.84 -8.41
C ASN A 1 10.31 19.72 -9.21
N VAL A 2 11.01 18.80 -8.54
CA VAL A 2 11.58 17.60 -9.17
C VAL A 2 10.48 16.54 -9.11
N GLY A 3 9.87 16.21 -10.25
CA GLY A 3 8.85 15.17 -10.33
C GLY A 3 9.43 13.78 -10.03
N ALA A 4 8.58 12.77 -9.80
CA ALA A 4 9.02 11.41 -9.48
C ALA A 4 9.77 10.70 -10.62
N LEU A 5 9.75 11.28 -11.82
CA LEU A 5 10.32 10.72 -13.04
C LEU A 5 11.77 11.17 -13.24
N ASN A 6 12.71 10.23 -13.33
CA ASN A 6 14.06 10.52 -13.80
C ASN A 6 14.05 10.73 -15.32
N LYS A 7 13.77 11.97 -15.75
CA LYS A 7 13.66 12.35 -17.16
C LYS A 7 14.95 12.08 -17.94
N GLU A 8 16.12 12.21 -17.34
CA GLU A 8 17.41 11.99 -18.00
C GLU A 8 17.58 10.52 -18.41
N ARG A 9 17.49 9.61 -17.44
CA ARG A 9 17.59 8.17 -17.67
C ARG A 9 16.49 7.66 -18.61
N LEU A 10 15.32 8.29 -18.56
CA LEU A 10 14.24 7.93 -19.46
C LEU A 10 14.52 8.39 -20.90
N ASN A 11 14.98 9.64 -21.09
CA ASN A 11 15.36 10.14 -22.41
C ASN A 11 16.46 9.30 -23.06
N GLU A 12 17.39 8.73 -22.28
CA GLU A 12 18.37 7.76 -22.80
C GLU A 12 17.71 6.49 -23.38
N LEU A 13 16.66 5.99 -22.71
CA LEU A 13 15.97 4.76 -23.11
C LEU A 13 15.02 4.96 -24.30
N ILE A 14 14.24 6.03 -24.32
CA ILE A 14 13.13 6.22 -25.29
C ILE A 14 13.35 7.38 -26.27
N GLY A 15 14.22 8.33 -25.92
CA GLY A 15 14.45 9.58 -26.64
C GLY A 15 15.62 9.52 -27.63
N SER A 16 16.24 8.35 -27.81
CA SER A 16 17.25 8.11 -28.85
C SER A 16 16.69 8.41 -30.24
N SER A 17 17.55 8.93 -31.13
CA SER A 17 17.21 9.20 -32.54
C SER A 17 18.01 8.29 -33.45
N PRO A 18 17.36 7.43 -34.26
CA PRO A 18 15.91 7.25 -34.37
C PRO A 18 15.33 6.51 -33.16
N SER A 19 14.14 6.91 -32.70
CA SER A 19 13.50 6.25 -31.55
C SER A 19 13.13 4.82 -31.92
N PRO A 20 13.41 3.82 -31.05
CA PRO A 20 13.04 2.43 -31.30
C PRO A 20 11.51 2.26 -31.39
N PHE A 21 10.74 3.24 -30.90
CA PHE A 21 9.28 3.26 -30.91
C PHE A 21 8.69 4.15 -32.00
N ARG A 22 9.49 4.54 -33.01
CA ARG A 22 9.00 5.37 -34.12
C ARG A 22 7.87 4.64 -34.86
N GLY A 23 6.71 5.28 -34.95
CA GLY A 23 5.51 4.69 -35.57
C GLY A 23 4.65 3.84 -34.63
N CYS A 24 5.11 3.54 -33.40
CA CYS A 24 4.31 2.84 -32.42
C CYS A 24 3.25 3.78 -31.79
N PRO A 25 2.00 3.34 -31.60
CA PRO A 25 0.95 4.11 -30.94
C PRO A 25 1.06 4.04 -29.41
N LEU A 26 2.26 4.29 -28.85
CA LEU A 26 2.44 4.29 -27.40
C LEU A 26 1.74 5.50 -26.78
N THR A 27 0.85 5.24 -25.82
CA THR A 27 0.08 6.26 -25.09
C THR A 27 0.52 6.40 -23.63
N SER A 28 1.10 5.35 -23.04
CA SER A 28 1.52 5.33 -21.65
C SER A 28 2.80 4.51 -21.45
N LEU A 29 3.69 5.00 -20.60
CA LEU A 29 4.81 4.27 -20.05
C LEU A 29 4.45 3.81 -18.63
N LYS A 30 4.57 2.52 -18.36
CA LYS A 30 4.37 1.95 -17.02
C LYS A 30 5.72 1.60 -16.40
N ILE A 31 5.95 2.05 -15.17
CA ILE A 31 7.16 1.78 -14.41
C ILE A 31 6.76 1.06 -13.12
N THR A 32 7.32 -0.13 -12.89
CA THR A 32 7.11 -0.86 -11.64
C THR A 32 7.76 -0.12 -10.47
N ILE A 33 6.98 0.10 -9.43
CA ILE A 33 7.44 0.72 -8.19
C ILE A 33 8.25 -0.31 -7.38
N PRO A 34 9.23 0.12 -6.55
CA PRO A 34 10.04 -0.79 -5.77
C PRO A 34 9.18 -1.80 -4.97
N ARG A 35 9.54 -3.08 -5.10
CA ARG A 35 8.86 -4.23 -4.49
C ARG A 35 8.64 -4.08 -2.98
N VAL A 36 9.52 -3.35 -2.30
CA VAL A 36 9.41 -3.03 -0.87
C VAL A 36 8.03 -2.45 -0.49
N LEU A 37 7.36 -1.71 -1.39
CA LEU A 37 6.01 -1.20 -1.09
C LEU A 37 4.96 -2.31 -1.12
N SER A 38 4.99 -3.19 -2.11
CA SER A 38 4.10 -4.36 -2.17
C SER A 38 4.35 -5.30 -0.99
N GLU A 39 5.60 -5.46 -0.56
CA GLU A 39 5.96 -6.26 0.63
C GLU A 39 5.41 -5.66 1.92
N ARG A 40 5.41 -4.33 2.06
CA ARG A 40 4.78 -3.66 3.21
C ARG A 40 3.29 -3.94 3.27
N VAL A 41 2.59 -3.84 2.15
CA VAL A 41 1.16 -4.17 2.04
C VAL A 41 0.89 -5.65 2.37
N ALA A 42 1.74 -6.56 1.91
CA ALA A 42 1.59 -7.99 2.15
C ALA A 42 1.76 -8.41 3.62
N ARG A 43 2.41 -7.58 4.45
CA ARG A 43 2.58 -7.83 5.90
C ARG A 43 1.40 -7.35 6.74
N LEU A 44 0.47 -6.60 6.17
CA LEU A 44 -0.70 -6.11 6.88
C LEU A 44 -1.77 -7.20 6.99
N PRO A 45 -2.68 -7.10 7.98
CA PRO A 45 -3.87 -7.95 8.05
C PRO A 45 -4.69 -7.89 6.76
N GLN A 46 -5.45 -8.95 6.48
CA GLN A 46 -6.17 -9.11 5.22
C GLN A 46 -7.13 -7.95 4.92
N GLU A 47 -7.92 -7.52 5.89
CA GLU A 47 -8.84 -6.38 5.73
C GLU A 47 -8.11 -5.08 5.38
N CYS A 48 -6.98 -4.81 6.06
CA CYS A 48 -6.14 -3.65 5.76
C CYS A 48 -5.59 -3.71 4.34
N ARG A 49 -5.08 -4.86 3.92
CA ARG A 49 -4.59 -5.06 2.55
C ARG A 49 -5.69 -4.79 1.51
N LEU A 50 -6.87 -5.38 1.67
CA LEU A 50 -7.99 -5.20 0.74
C LEU A 50 -8.43 -3.73 0.65
N SER A 51 -8.48 -3.04 1.79
CA SER A 51 -8.77 -1.60 1.85
C SER A 51 -7.74 -0.76 1.09
N ILE A 52 -6.44 -1.06 1.28
CA ILE A 52 -5.35 -0.37 0.58
C ILE A 52 -5.43 -0.61 -0.93
N GLU A 53 -5.58 -1.86 -1.34
CA GLU A 53 -5.67 -2.23 -2.75
C GLU A 53 -6.87 -1.58 -3.45
N GLY A 54 -8.04 -1.56 -2.78
CA GLY A 54 -9.23 -0.86 -3.28
C GLY A 54 -8.91 0.60 -3.57
N ARG A 55 -8.32 1.30 -2.59
CA ARG A 55 -7.93 2.70 -2.75
C ARG A 55 -6.86 2.92 -3.82
N ILE A 56 -5.91 2.00 -3.99
CA ILE A 56 -4.90 2.11 -5.08
C ILE A 56 -5.59 2.08 -6.45
N ARG A 57 -6.61 1.24 -6.63
CA ARG A 57 -7.36 1.14 -7.90
C ARG A 57 -8.11 2.43 -8.23
N ASP A 58 -8.46 3.22 -7.23
CA ASP A 58 -9.16 4.51 -7.40
C ASP A 58 -8.21 5.69 -7.72
N LEU A 59 -6.89 5.49 -7.60
CA LEU A 59 -5.92 6.55 -7.84
C LEU A 59 -5.61 6.73 -9.32
N HIS A 60 -5.45 7.98 -9.74
CA HIS A 60 -5.00 8.29 -11.09
C HIS A 60 -3.51 7.98 -11.28
N ARG A 61 -3.13 7.65 -12.52
CA ARG A 61 -1.72 7.46 -12.94
C ARG A 61 -0.99 6.34 -12.19
N VAL A 62 -1.72 5.43 -11.55
CA VAL A 62 -1.16 4.22 -10.95
C VAL A 62 -2.06 3.03 -11.28
N GLU A 63 -1.49 1.84 -11.26
CA GLU A 63 -2.20 0.60 -11.52
C GLU A 63 -1.72 -0.47 -10.54
N LEU A 64 -2.66 -1.29 -10.07
CA LEU A 64 -2.38 -2.48 -9.27
C LEU A 64 -2.49 -3.70 -10.18
N ALA A 65 -1.36 -4.36 -10.43
CA ALA A 65 -1.30 -5.58 -11.21
C ALA A 65 -1.82 -6.78 -10.42
N GLN A 66 -2.15 -7.86 -11.13
CA GLN A 66 -2.71 -9.09 -10.53
C GLN A 66 -1.76 -9.77 -9.55
N ASP A 67 -0.46 -9.59 -9.72
CA ASP A 67 0.60 -10.13 -8.85
C ASP A 67 0.84 -9.26 -7.60
N GLY A 68 0.08 -8.18 -7.41
CA GLY A 68 0.26 -7.22 -6.33
C GLY A 68 1.33 -6.16 -6.59
N SER A 69 1.93 -6.14 -7.79
CA SER A 69 2.86 -5.09 -8.18
C SER A 69 2.13 -3.76 -8.41
N ILE A 70 2.70 -2.67 -7.90
CA ILE A 70 2.18 -1.32 -8.15
C ILE A 70 2.96 -0.70 -9.31
N LEU A 71 2.26 -0.19 -10.32
CA LEU A 71 2.84 0.43 -11.50
C LEU A 71 2.51 1.93 -11.50
N ALA A 72 3.50 2.78 -11.70
CA ALA A 72 3.28 4.19 -12.04
C ALA A 72 3.11 4.34 -13.55
N CYS A 73 2.08 5.07 -13.96
CA CYS A 73 1.65 5.22 -15.35
C CYS A 73 1.84 6.66 -15.81
N PHE A 74 2.83 6.89 -16.65
CA PHE A 74 3.15 8.20 -17.20
C PHE A 74 2.64 8.34 -18.64
N PRO A 75 1.98 9.46 -19.00
CA PRO A 75 1.61 9.73 -20.39
C PRO A 75 2.84 9.91 -21.28
N VAL A 76 2.77 9.36 -22.50
CA VAL A 76 3.80 9.53 -23.53
C VAL A 76 3.35 10.60 -24.52
N ILE A 77 4.25 11.53 -24.83
CA ILE A 77 4.01 12.66 -25.74
C ILE A 77 4.95 12.52 -26.93
N ARG A 78 4.45 12.75 -28.15
CA ARG A 78 5.29 12.82 -29.35
C ARG A 78 5.88 14.21 -29.51
N ARG A 79 7.21 14.31 -29.60
CA ARG A 79 7.90 15.56 -29.93
C ARG A 79 7.79 15.85 -31.42
N SER A 80 7.81 17.14 -31.77
CA SER A 80 7.79 17.62 -33.16
C SER A 80 8.97 17.11 -34.00
N SER A 81 10.10 16.80 -33.35
CA SER A 81 11.28 16.20 -33.98
C SER A 81 11.14 14.70 -34.29
N GLY A 82 10.01 14.08 -33.95
CA GLY A 82 9.76 12.65 -34.14
C GLY A 82 10.28 11.74 -33.03
N GLY A 83 10.82 12.32 -31.95
CA GLY A 83 11.18 11.62 -30.71
C GLY A 83 9.98 11.46 -29.76
N MET A 84 10.12 10.58 -28.77
CA MET A 84 9.13 10.39 -27.70
C MET A 84 9.59 11.11 -26.43
N ASP A 85 8.62 11.62 -25.66
CA ASP A 85 8.82 12.24 -24.35
C ASP A 85 7.84 11.66 -23.35
N VAL A 86 8.15 11.79 -22.07
CA VAL A 86 7.27 11.37 -20.98
C VAL A 86 7.29 12.43 -19.90
N GLU A 87 6.10 12.77 -19.44
CA GLU A 87 5.91 13.81 -18.45
C GLU A 87 5.02 13.34 -17.32
N ASP A 88 5.37 13.72 -16.09
CA ASP A 88 4.47 13.67 -14.95
C ASP A 88 3.74 15.01 -14.85
N THR A 89 2.74 15.21 -15.72
CA THR A 89 1.97 16.46 -15.78
C THR A 89 1.42 16.81 -14.40
N ASP A 90 1.72 18.02 -13.93
CA ASP A 90 1.33 18.54 -12.61
C ASP A 90 1.75 17.66 -11.41
N ASN A 91 2.72 16.76 -11.60
CA ASN A 91 3.15 15.78 -10.60
C ASN A 91 2.01 14.85 -10.10
N GLN A 92 1.00 14.58 -10.94
CA GLN A 92 -0.13 13.72 -10.57
C GLN A 92 0.32 12.32 -10.15
N THR A 93 1.30 11.75 -10.85
CA THR A 93 1.84 10.43 -10.53
C THR A 93 2.57 10.46 -9.20
N ALA A 94 3.42 11.47 -8.97
CA ALA A 94 4.09 11.66 -7.69
C ALA A 94 3.09 11.84 -6.53
N GLN A 95 1.99 12.56 -6.76
CA GLN A 95 0.91 12.75 -5.78
C GLN A 95 0.25 11.43 -5.42
N SER A 96 -0.13 10.61 -6.42
CA SER A 96 -0.70 9.29 -6.19
C SER A 96 0.26 8.38 -5.43
N LEU A 97 1.55 8.35 -5.80
CA LEU A 97 2.56 7.57 -5.08
C LEU A 97 2.72 8.02 -3.63
N HIS A 98 2.68 9.34 -3.39
CA HIS A 98 2.71 9.88 -2.03
C HIS A 98 1.47 9.49 -1.22
N GLN A 99 0.30 9.45 -1.84
CA GLN A 99 -0.93 8.98 -1.19
C GLN A 99 -0.85 7.50 -0.83
N ILE A 100 -0.31 6.65 -1.71
CA ILE A 100 -0.07 5.23 -1.42
C ILE A 100 0.86 5.08 -0.22
N LEU A 101 1.98 5.83 -0.18
CA LEU A 101 2.91 5.78 0.95
C LEU A 101 2.25 6.19 2.26
N ARG A 102 1.47 7.28 2.26
CA ARG A 102 0.71 7.71 3.46
C ARG A 102 -0.30 6.66 3.89
N LEU A 103 -0.98 6.04 2.94
CA LEU A 103 -1.98 5.03 3.20
C LEU A 103 -1.38 3.78 3.86
N ILE A 104 -0.27 3.27 3.31
CA ILE A 104 0.45 2.14 3.89
C ILE A 104 0.95 2.48 5.30
N SER A 105 1.61 3.62 5.45
CA SER A 105 2.15 4.04 6.76
C SER A 105 1.04 4.24 7.80
N PHE A 106 -0.14 4.74 7.40
CA PHE A 106 -1.28 4.86 8.31
C PHE A 106 -1.72 3.51 8.86
N HIS A 107 -1.88 2.51 7.99
CA HIS A 107 -2.28 1.17 8.43
C HIS A 107 -1.18 0.49 9.26
N GLU A 108 0.09 0.61 8.87
CA GLU A 108 1.20 0.08 9.68
C GLU A 108 1.24 0.70 11.08
N LEU A 109 1.03 2.01 11.20
CA LEU A 109 0.99 2.71 12.49
C LEU A 109 -0.23 2.29 13.32
N LYS A 110 -1.40 2.16 12.68
CA LYS A 110 -2.63 1.71 13.33
C LYS A 110 -2.44 0.31 13.92
N GLU A 111 -1.95 -0.65 13.12
CA GLU A 111 -1.72 -2.02 13.60
C GLU A 111 -0.65 -2.07 14.69
N SER A 112 0.43 -1.30 14.55
CA SER A 112 1.47 -1.20 15.57
C SER A 112 0.94 -0.62 16.89
N SER A 113 0.04 0.37 16.83
CA SER A 113 -0.56 0.97 18.04
C SER A 113 -1.42 -0.05 18.80
N ILE A 114 -2.20 -0.87 18.09
CA ILE A 114 -3.01 -1.93 18.68
C ILE A 114 -2.12 -2.96 19.38
N LEU A 115 -1.04 -3.40 18.73
CA LEU A 115 -0.09 -4.36 19.31
C LEU A 115 0.62 -3.80 20.55
N ILE A 116 1.00 -2.52 20.53
CA ILE A 116 1.61 -1.85 21.68
C ILE A 116 0.62 -1.77 22.84
N GLU A 117 -0.63 -1.35 22.59
CA GLU A 117 -1.68 -1.30 23.62
C GLU A 117 -1.92 -2.68 24.24
N LEU A 118 -1.98 -3.73 23.40
CA LEU A 118 -2.14 -5.11 23.87
C LEU A 118 -0.95 -5.57 24.73
N ALA A 119 0.28 -5.25 24.32
CA ALA A 119 1.48 -5.58 25.08
C ALA A 119 1.50 -4.85 26.45
N MET A 120 1.14 -3.57 26.47
CA MET A 120 1.02 -2.76 27.69
C MET A 120 -0.09 -3.27 28.61
N TRP A 121 -1.21 -3.74 28.05
CA TRP A 121 -2.27 -4.37 28.82
C TRP A 121 -1.78 -5.68 29.44
N LYS A 122 -1.11 -6.53 28.65
CA LYS A 122 -0.54 -7.81 29.11
C LYS A 122 0.53 -7.63 30.18
N SER A 123 1.37 -6.59 30.10
CA SER A 123 2.38 -6.33 31.13
C SER A 123 1.81 -5.87 32.47
N ARG A 124 0.55 -5.39 32.49
CA ARG A 124 -0.17 -5.00 33.72
C ARG A 124 -0.85 -6.18 34.40
N LEU A 125 -1.01 -7.32 33.72
CA LEU A 125 -1.39 -8.56 34.37
C LEU A 125 -0.21 -9.03 35.24
N ASP A 126 -0.26 -8.64 36.51
CA ASP A 126 0.68 -9.04 37.55
C ASP A 126 0.81 -10.58 37.60
N GLU A 127 2.04 -11.08 37.56
CA GLU A 127 2.37 -12.52 37.66
C GLU A 127 2.04 -13.08 39.07
N HIS A 128 1.87 -12.20 40.07
CA HIS A 128 1.72 -12.55 41.49
C HIS A 128 0.29 -12.43 42.03
N ARG A 129 -0.66 -11.85 41.28
CA ARG A 129 -2.09 -11.96 41.63
C ARG A 129 -2.61 -13.29 41.11
N ALA A 130 -3.22 -14.07 42.01
CA ALA A 130 -3.88 -15.33 41.67
C ALA A 130 -4.72 -15.12 40.41
N ARG A 131 -4.51 -15.96 39.38
CA ARG A 131 -5.13 -15.87 38.03
C ARG A 131 -6.67 -15.70 38.01
N ALA A 132 -7.34 -15.80 39.16
CA ALA A 132 -8.75 -15.49 39.36
C ALA A 132 -9.06 -13.97 39.37
N ASP A 133 -8.18 -13.14 39.92
CA ASP A 133 -8.43 -11.70 40.15
C ASP A 133 -8.05 -10.80 38.95
N CYS A 134 -7.40 -11.36 37.93
CA CYS A 134 -6.98 -10.64 36.73
C CYS A 134 -7.76 -11.04 35.47
N ARG A 135 -8.89 -11.74 35.61
CA ARG A 135 -9.83 -11.97 34.50
C ARG A 135 -10.60 -10.69 34.20
N ILE A 136 -9.91 -9.72 33.63
CA ILE A 136 -10.58 -8.61 32.93
C ILE A 136 -11.02 -9.20 31.60
N SER A 137 -12.31 -9.07 31.27
CA SER A 137 -12.82 -9.56 29.99
C SER A 137 -12.05 -8.91 28.84
N VAL A 138 -11.71 -9.71 27.84
CA VAL A 138 -11.07 -9.21 26.64
C VAL A 138 -12.05 -8.20 26.01
N PRO A 139 -11.63 -6.97 25.67
CA PRO A 139 -12.52 -6.03 25.00
C PRO A 139 -13.11 -6.65 23.73
N ASP A 140 -14.39 -6.44 23.45
CA ASP A 140 -15.08 -7.10 22.33
C ASP A 140 -14.43 -6.88 20.95
N PRO A 141 -13.87 -5.69 20.64
CA PRO A 141 -13.10 -5.52 19.41
C PRO A 141 -11.87 -6.42 19.35
N ALA A 142 -11.19 -6.64 20.48
CA ALA A 142 -10.02 -7.51 20.56
C ALA A 142 -10.40 -8.99 20.45
N LYS A 143 -11.55 -9.42 20.96
CA LYS A 143 -12.07 -10.78 20.78
C LYS A 143 -12.24 -11.11 19.29
N SER A 144 -12.85 -10.19 18.54
CA SER A 144 -13.09 -10.33 17.10
C SER A 144 -11.77 -10.45 16.31
N LEU A 145 -10.80 -9.56 16.59
CA LEU A 145 -9.48 -9.58 15.94
C LEU A 145 -8.67 -10.85 16.23
N ILE A 146 -8.74 -11.37 17.48
CA ILE A 146 -8.05 -12.61 17.85
C ILE A 146 -8.64 -13.80 17.08
N MET A 147 -9.96 -13.87 16.95
CA MET A 147 -10.61 -14.93 16.19
C MET A 147 -10.28 -14.85 14.70
N GLU A 148 -10.23 -13.66 14.12
CA GLU A 148 -9.82 -13.47 12.72
C GLU A 148 -8.37 -13.93 12.53
N TYR A 149 -7.46 -13.50 13.41
CA TYR A 149 -6.06 -13.90 13.37
C TYR A 149 -5.87 -15.41 13.47
N CYS A 150 -6.66 -16.08 14.30
CA CYS A 150 -6.61 -17.53 14.46
C CYS A 150 -7.44 -18.32 13.42
N GLY A 151 -8.15 -17.64 12.52
CA GLY A 151 -9.00 -18.29 11.50
C GLY A 151 -10.27 -18.95 12.06
N PHE A 152 -10.79 -18.45 13.17
CA PHE A 152 -11.98 -19.00 13.85
C PHE A 152 -13.27 -18.22 13.60
N THR A 153 -13.24 -17.17 12.78
CA THR A 153 -14.39 -16.30 12.49
C THR A 153 -15.59 -17.01 11.87
N ASP A 154 -15.38 -18.14 11.18
CA ASP A 154 -16.47 -18.94 10.57
C ASP A 154 -16.96 -20.07 11.49
N ILE A 155 -16.35 -20.23 12.67
CA ILE A 155 -16.56 -21.38 13.57
C ILE A 155 -17.11 -20.91 14.92
N LEU A 156 -16.70 -19.73 15.36
CA LEU A 156 -17.07 -19.16 16.64
C LEU A 156 -17.65 -17.75 16.42
N GLU A 157 -18.46 -17.28 17.37
CA GLU A 157 -18.83 -15.87 17.51
C GLU A 157 -18.26 -15.32 18.82
N PRO A 158 -17.72 -14.09 18.84
CA PRO A 158 -17.22 -13.49 20.07
C PRO A 158 -18.38 -13.20 21.01
N ALA A 159 -18.29 -13.68 22.26
CA ALA A 159 -19.25 -13.32 23.29
C ALA A 159 -19.05 -11.85 23.67
N ILE A 160 -19.99 -10.98 23.29
CA ILE A 160 -20.05 -9.57 23.64
C ILE A 160 -20.76 -9.42 24.98
N GLU A 161 -20.16 -8.72 25.94
CA GLU A 161 -20.75 -8.47 27.26
C GLU A 161 -21.43 -7.09 27.23
N ASP A 162 -22.72 -7.01 27.64
CA ASP A 162 -23.53 -5.76 27.68
C ASP A 162 -23.02 -4.72 28.70
#